data_AF-A0A918VPV5-F1
#
_entry.id   AF-A0A918VPV5-F1
#
_cell.length_a   1.000
_cell.length_b   1.000
_cell.length_c   1.000
_cell.angle_alpha   90.00
_cell.angle_beta   90.00
_cell.angle_gamma   90.00
#
_symmetry.space_group_name_H-M   'P 1'
#
loop_
_entity.id
_entity.type
_entity.pdbx_description
1 polymer ?
#
loop_
_entity_poly.entity_id
_entity_poly.type
_entity_poly.pdbx_seq_one_letter_code
_entity_poly.pdbx_strand_id
1 'polypeptide(L)'
;MTDFDPYRVLGLGADADAYAIKSAYRRAVQTAHPDRGGDPDAFIEIVRAFDILSDADARRLFDETGTVDPEAARSLRHDVAVVLADMFDAAVKTAVDTRLPLDGVDFIEMMTKAVRGHAREAEGHARRLEGEVEALATLKRRIRRQGEGSNMFADRLDEQIEAKAQEQLQLRRRVHIFEIAVIELGNYDTEVELISALETEQTT
;
A
#
# COMPACT_ATOMS: atom_id res chain seq x y z
N MET A 1 -23.87 3.30 15.02
CA MET A 1 -23.17 2.26 14.25
C MET A 1 -22.77 2.91 12.95
N THR A 2 -21.48 2.96 12.65
CA THR A 2 -21.00 3.41 11.34
C THR A 2 -21.59 2.45 10.30
N ASP A 3 -22.39 2.98 9.38
CA ASP A 3 -23.09 2.22 8.33
C ASP A 3 -22.13 1.74 7.22
N PHE A 4 -20.82 1.79 7.48
CA PHE A 4 -19.76 1.49 6.53
C PHE A 4 -19.29 0.04 6.72
N ASP A 5 -19.53 -0.77 5.70
CA ASP A 5 -19.08 -2.15 5.61
C ASP A 5 -18.18 -2.31 4.36
N PRO A 6 -16.87 -2.49 4.55
CA PRO A 6 -15.92 -2.52 3.44
C PRO A 6 -16.14 -3.73 2.52
N TYR A 7 -16.67 -4.85 3.05
CA TYR A 7 -16.99 -6.01 2.23
C TYR A 7 -18.15 -5.70 1.29
N ARG A 8 -19.20 -5.04 1.81
CA ARG A 8 -20.34 -4.61 0.98
C ARG A 8 -19.93 -3.58 -0.07
N VAL A 9 -19.09 -2.61 0.29
CA VAL A 9 -18.58 -1.60 -0.64
C VAL A 9 -17.86 -2.25 -1.83
N LEU A 10 -17.05 -3.29 -1.59
CA LEU A 10 -16.38 -4.03 -2.66
C LEU A 10 -17.24 -5.17 -3.26
N GLY A 11 -18.46 -5.40 -2.76
CA GLY A 11 -19.33 -6.49 -3.22
C GLY A 11 -18.79 -7.89 -2.92
N LEU A 12 -18.14 -8.06 -1.76
CA LEU A 12 -17.47 -9.29 -1.34
C LEU A 12 -18.12 -9.90 -0.09
N GLY A 13 -17.86 -11.20 0.13
CA GLY A 13 -18.12 -11.87 1.40
C GLY A 13 -16.96 -11.71 2.37
N ALA A 14 -17.22 -11.91 3.66
CA ALA A 14 -16.20 -11.86 4.72
C ALA A 14 -15.11 -12.93 4.57
N ASP A 15 -15.36 -13.98 3.78
CA ASP A 15 -14.44 -15.07 3.44
C ASP A 15 -13.57 -14.78 2.20
N ALA A 16 -13.71 -13.59 1.59
CA ALA A 16 -12.95 -13.22 0.40
C ALA A 16 -11.43 -13.25 0.66
N ASP A 17 -10.69 -13.85 -0.26
CA ASP A 17 -9.23 -13.87 -0.23
C ASP A 17 -8.63 -12.55 -0.75
N ALA A 18 -7.33 -12.36 -0.54
CA ALA A 18 -6.62 -11.15 -0.98
C ALA A 18 -6.69 -10.94 -2.50
N TYR A 19 -6.80 -12.01 -3.29
CA TYR A 19 -6.91 -11.91 -4.75
C TYR A 19 -8.28 -11.38 -5.18
N ALA A 20 -9.36 -11.86 -4.56
CA ALA A 20 -10.72 -11.39 -4.76
C ALA A 20 -10.86 -9.93 -4.36
N ILE A 21 -10.28 -9.53 -3.22
CA ILE A 21 -10.26 -8.14 -2.72
C ILE A 21 -9.59 -7.21 -3.74
N LYS A 22 -8.36 -7.53 -4.16
CA LYS A 22 -7.65 -6.74 -5.19
C LYS A 22 -8.42 -6.68 -6.50
N SER A 23 -9.06 -7.76 -6.89
CA SER A 23 -9.80 -7.82 -8.16
C SER A 23 -11.12 -7.04 -8.11
N ALA A 24 -11.81 -7.04 -6.97
CA ALA A 24 -13.02 -6.25 -6.76
C ALA A 24 -12.70 -4.76 -6.72
N TYR A 25 -11.67 -4.36 -5.98
CA TYR A 25 -11.20 -2.97 -5.94
C TYR A 25 -10.90 -2.43 -7.34
N ARG A 26 -10.10 -3.15 -8.15
CA ARG A 26 -9.80 -2.74 -9.53
C ARG A 26 -11.05 -2.47 -10.36
N ARG A 27 -12.07 -3.33 -10.25
CA ARG A 27 -13.34 -3.15 -11.00
C ARG A 27 -14.14 -1.96 -10.47
N ALA A 28 -14.21 -1.81 -9.15
CA ALA A 28 -14.98 -0.75 -8.51
C ALA A 28 -14.41 0.63 -8.81
N VAL A 29 -13.08 0.78 -8.75
CA VAL A 29 -12.37 2.02 -9.09
C VAL A 29 -12.63 2.43 -10.54
N GLN A 30 -12.55 1.50 -11.50
CA GLN A 30 -12.81 1.81 -12.91
C GLN A 30 -14.20 2.41 -13.17
N THR A 31 -15.20 2.01 -12.36
CA THR A 31 -16.57 2.50 -12.49
C THR A 31 -16.84 3.75 -11.67
N ALA A 32 -16.17 3.93 -10.54
CA ALA A 32 -16.41 5.02 -9.60
C ALA A 32 -15.49 6.23 -9.80
N HIS A 33 -14.46 6.13 -10.65
CA HIS A 33 -13.49 7.20 -10.85
C HIS A 33 -14.18 8.52 -11.27
N PRO A 34 -13.96 9.64 -10.55
CA PRO A 34 -14.57 10.93 -10.86
C PRO A 34 -14.35 11.40 -12.30
N ASP A 35 -13.14 11.19 -12.84
CA ASP A 35 -12.81 11.57 -14.22
C ASP A 35 -13.60 10.80 -15.29
N ARG A 36 -14.16 9.63 -14.93
CA ARG A 36 -15.04 8.84 -15.80
C ARG A 36 -16.52 9.13 -15.55
N GLY A 37 -16.84 10.20 -14.82
CA GLY A 37 -18.19 10.57 -14.43
C GLY A 37 -18.74 9.76 -13.25
N GLY A 38 -17.86 9.11 -12.49
CA GLY A 38 -18.20 8.43 -11.24
C GLY A 38 -18.40 9.40 -10.08
N ASP A 39 -18.88 8.87 -8.96
CA ASP A 39 -19.13 9.64 -7.74
C ASP A 39 -17.86 9.69 -6.86
N PRO A 40 -17.31 10.89 -6.57
CA PRO A 40 -16.17 11.05 -5.68
C PRO A 40 -16.36 10.43 -4.29
N ASP A 41 -17.58 10.50 -3.74
CA ASP A 41 -17.85 9.92 -2.42
C ASP A 41 -17.81 8.39 -2.47
N ALA A 42 -18.37 7.78 -3.52
CA ALA A 42 -18.27 6.35 -3.76
C ALA A 42 -16.82 5.89 -3.98
N PHE A 43 -16.02 6.68 -4.72
CA PHE A 43 -14.60 6.40 -4.91
C PHE A 43 -13.84 6.41 -3.57
N ILE A 44 -14.10 7.41 -2.72
CA ILE A 44 -13.52 7.49 -1.38
C ILE A 44 -13.88 6.26 -0.53
N GLU A 45 -15.13 5.80 -0.59
CA GLU A 45 -15.58 4.59 0.11
C GLU A 45 -14.87 3.33 -0.41
N ILE A 46 -14.69 3.20 -1.72
CA ILE A 46 -13.99 2.07 -2.35
C ILE A 46 -12.53 2.03 -1.93
N VAL A 47 -11.83 3.17 -1.95
CA VAL A 47 -10.44 3.28 -1.50
C VAL A 47 -10.33 2.92 -0.01
N ARG A 48 -11.22 3.45 0.82
CA ARG A 48 -11.26 3.14 2.26
C ARG A 48 -11.54 1.66 2.53
N ALA A 49 -12.43 1.05 1.75
CA ALA A 49 -12.75 -0.37 1.89
C ALA A 49 -11.55 -1.25 1.53
N PHE A 50 -10.82 -0.87 0.48
CA PHE A 50 -9.63 -1.58 0.07
C PHE A 50 -8.48 -1.43 1.07
N ASP A 51 -8.24 -0.25 1.63
CA ASP A 51 -7.24 0.01 2.67
C ASP A 51 -7.41 -0.96 3.86
N ILE A 52 -8.65 -1.09 4.35
CA ILE A 52 -8.97 -1.98 5.46
C ILE A 52 -8.82 -3.45 5.08
N LEU A 53 -9.35 -3.87 3.93
CA LEU A 53 -9.46 -5.30 3.59
C LEU A 53 -8.17 -5.90 3.04
N SER A 54 -7.31 -5.08 2.44
CA SER A 54 -6.07 -5.53 1.81
C SER A 54 -4.92 -5.68 2.80
N ASP A 55 -4.94 -4.94 3.91
CA ASP A 55 -4.02 -5.14 5.04
C ASP A 55 -4.59 -6.16 6.03
N ALA A 56 -3.84 -7.23 6.29
CA ALA A 56 -4.32 -8.33 7.12
C ALA A 56 -4.53 -7.95 8.59
N ASP A 57 -3.76 -7.00 9.11
CA ASP A 57 -3.87 -6.54 10.49
C ASP A 57 -5.06 -5.56 10.64
N ALA A 58 -5.22 -4.64 9.68
CA ALA A 58 -6.37 -3.75 9.61
C ALA A 58 -7.68 -4.51 9.43
N ARG A 59 -7.71 -5.50 8.52
CA ARG A 59 -8.86 -6.38 8.31
C ARG A 59 -9.23 -7.13 9.57
N ARG A 60 -8.26 -7.73 10.25
CA ARG A 60 -8.51 -8.44 11.52
C ARG A 60 -9.07 -7.51 12.59
N LEU A 61 -8.52 -6.30 12.74
CA LEU A 61 -9.03 -5.32 13.69
C LEU A 61 -10.47 -4.90 13.36
N PHE A 62 -10.78 -4.71 12.09
CA PHE A 62 -12.13 -4.42 11.62
C PHE A 62 -13.08 -5.60 11.91
N ASP A 63 -12.69 -6.82 11.59
CA ASP A 63 -13.49 -8.03 11.81
C ASP A 63 -13.78 -8.26 13.31
N GLU A 64 -12.84 -7.93 14.19
CA GLU A 64 -12.99 -8.07 15.65
C GLU A 64 -13.79 -6.95 16.30
N THR A 65 -13.66 -5.71 15.83
CA THR A 65 -14.17 -4.52 16.54
C THR A 65 -15.23 -3.72 15.78
N GLY A 66 -15.34 -3.92 14.47
CA GLY A 66 -16.13 -3.07 13.57
C GLY A 66 -15.64 -1.62 13.49
N THR A 67 -14.46 -1.32 14.02
CA THR A 67 -13.92 0.05 14.07
C THR A 67 -13.23 0.37 12.76
N VAL A 68 -13.46 1.58 12.26
CA VAL A 68 -12.76 2.10 11.10
C VAL A 68 -12.07 3.39 11.49
N ASP A 69 -10.78 3.49 11.21
CA ASP A 69 -10.04 4.75 11.35
C ASP A 69 -10.26 5.61 10.09
N PRO A 70 -11.02 6.71 10.15
CA PRO A 70 -11.21 7.59 9.00
C PRO A 70 -9.94 8.37 8.61
N GLU A 71 -8.99 8.56 9.53
CA GLU A 71 -7.76 9.31 9.26
C GLU A 71 -6.77 8.48 8.44
N ALA A 72 -6.75 7.16 8.67
CA ALA A 72 -5.93 6.21 7.92
C ALA A 72 -6.20 6.27 6.40
N ALA A 73 -7.48 6.27 6.00
CA ALA A 73 -7.86 6.29 4.59
C ALA A 73 -7.52 7.63 3.89
N ARG A 74 -7.58 8.75 4.61
CA ARG A 74 -7.18 10.05 4.07
C ARG A 74 -5.66 10.11 3.87
N SER A 75 -4.90 9.60 4.84
CA SER A 75 -3.44 9.51 4.74
C SER A 75 -3.02 8.62 3.56
N LEU A 76 -3.72 7.52 3.30
CA LEU A 76 -3.39 6.63 2.19
C LEU A 76 -3.47 7.31 0.82
N ARG A 77 -4.57 8.05 0.54
CA ARG A 77 -4.72 8.76 -0.74
C ARG A 77 -3.60 9.77 -0.97
N HIS A 78 -3.27 10.55 0.06
CA HIS A 78 -2.16 11.49 0.01
C HIS A 78 -0.84 10.77 -0.33
N ASP A 79 -0.55 9.66 0.34
CA ASP A 79 0.69 8.90 0.11
C ASP A 79 0.76 8.30 -1.30
N VAL A 80 -0.38 7.85 -1.85
CA VAL A 80 -0.47 7.38 -3.24
C VAL A 80 -0.17 8.53 -4.21
N ALA A 81 -0.77 9.70 -4.02
CA ALA A 81 -0.52 10.87 -4.87
C ALA A 81 0.95 11.31 -4.83
N VAL A 82 1.57 11.32 -3.64
CA VAL A 82 3.02 11.60 -3.48
C VAL A 82 3.86 10.58 -4.26
N VAL A 83 3.54 9.29 -4.13
CA VAL A 83 4.22 8.24 -4.90
C VAL A 83 4.07 8.45 -6.41
N LEU A 84 2.88 8.78 -6.89
CA LEU A 84 2.66 9.02 -8.32
C LEU A 84 3.48 10.22 -8.82
N ALA A 85 3.56 11.31 -8.05
CA ALA A 85 4.40 12.46 -8.37
C ALA A 85 5.89 12.09 -8.43
N ASP A 86 6.41 11.38 -7.42
CA ASP A 86 7.80 10.92 -7.38
C ASP A 86 8.14 10.02 -8.59
N MET A 87 7.19 9.18 -9.02
CA MET A 87 7.37 8.28 -10.15
C MET A 87 7.35 9.01 -11.48
N PHE A 88 6.56 10.07 -11.60
CA PHE A 88 6.57 10.93 -12.77
C PHE A 88 7.94 11.62 -12.91
N ASP A 89 8.45 12.21 -11.84
CA ASP A 89 9.79 12.81 -11.81
C ASP A 89 10.88 11.80 -12.17
N ALA A 90 10.81 10.58 -11.64
CA ALA A 90 11.73 9.50 -11.96
C ALA A 90 11.65 9.08 -13.44
N ALA A 91 10.45 9.02 -14.02
CA ALA A 91 10.23 8.67 -15.42
C ALA A 91 10.77 9.76 -16.35
N VAL A 92 10.49 11.04 -16.06
CA VAL A 92 11.03 12.21 -16.78
C VAL A 92 12.55 12.21 -16.72
N LYS A 93 13.13 12.07 -15.52
CA LYS A 93 14.58 12.00 -15.35
C LYS A 93 15.19 10.87 -16.18
N THR A 94 14.58 9.68 -16.16
CA THR A 94 15.05 8.53 -16.94
C THR A 94 15.00 8.81 -18.44
N ALA A 95 13.92 9.40 -18.94
CA ALA A 95 13.78 9.75 -20.34
C ALA A 95 14.83 10.77 -20.79
N VAL A 96 15.09 11.80 -19.97
CA VAL A 96 16.13 12.81 -20.23
C VAL A 96 17.53 12.19 -20.22
N ASP A 97 17.88 11.40 -19.20
CA ASP A 97 19.21 10.78 -19.06
C ASP A 97 19.50 9.81 -20.21
N THR A 98 18.48 9.12 -20.71
CA THR A 98 18.57 8.19 -21.84
C THR A 98 18.40 8.85 -23.20
N ARG A 99 18.15 10.17 -23.24
CA ARG A 99 17.89 10.97 -24.45
C ARG A 99 16.72 10.44 -25.29
N LEU A 100 15.67 9.93 -24.63
CA LEU A 100 14.44 9.57 -25.30
C LEU A 100 13.70 10.83 -25.79
N PRO A 101 13.05 10.76 -26.97
CA PRO A 101 12.20 11.84 -27.46
C PRO A 101 10.91 11.89 -26.62
N LEU A 102 10.77 12.91 -25.76
CA LEU A 102 9.71 12.97 -24.74
C LEU A 102 8.29 12.93 -25.32
N ASP A 103 8.10 13.41 -26.55
CA ASP A 103 6.83 13.42 -27.29
C ASP A 103 6.36 12.02 -27.72
N GLY A 104 7.25 11.03 -27.72
CA GLY A 104 6.92 9.63 -28.03
C GLY A 104 7.01 8.71 -26.82
N VAL A 105 7.20 9.24 -25.61
CA VAL A 105 7.34 8.43 -24.40
C VAL A 105 5.97 8.12 -23.83
N ASP A 106 5.72 6.83 -23.61
CA ASP A 106 4.59 6.37 -22.81
C ASP A 106 4.97 6.46 -21.31
N PHE A 107 4.66 7.61 -20.71
CA PHE A 107 4.97 7.86 -19.31
C PHE A 107 4.18 6.98 -18.34
N ILE A 108 2.92 6.64 -18.67
CA ILE A 108 2.10 5.75 -17.85
C ILE A 108 2.73 4.37 -17.75
N GLU A 109 3.18 3.79 -18.86
CA GLU A 109 3.85 2.49 -18.86
C GLU A 109 5.23 2.55 -18.18
N MET A 110 5.98 3.66 -18.34
CA MET A 110 7.24 3.85 -17.62
C MET A 110 7.04 3.92 -16.10
N MET A 111 6.09 4.72 -15.64
CA MET A 111 5.74 4.83 -14.22
C MET A 111 5.23 3.50 -13.68
N THR A 112 4.36 2.82 -14.42
CA THR A 112 3.82 1.50 -14.04
C THR A 112 4.95 0.48 -13.84
N LYS A 113 5.94 0.46 -14.74
CA LYS A 113 7.15 -0.37 -14.59
C LYS A 113 7.97 0.01 -13.37
N ALA A 114 8.19 1.30 -13.14
CA ALA A 114 8.96 1.81 -12.00
C ALA A 114 8.29 1.43 -10.66
N VAL A 115 7.00 1.71 -10.51
CA VAL A 115 6.23 1.38 -9.29
C VAL A 115 6.25 -0.13 -9.03
N ARG A 116 6.02 -0.96 -10.05
CA ARG A 116 6.10 -2.43 -9.91
C ARG A 116 7.50 -2.89 -9.48
N GLY A 117 8.56 -2.24 -9.97
CA GLY A 117 9.94 -2.48 -9.55
C GLY A 117 10.11 -2.20 -8.05
N HIS A 118 9.74 -1.00 -7.61
CA HIS A 118 9.84 -0.60 -6.20
C HIS A 118 8.96 -1.44 -5.26
N ALA A 119 7.77 -1.84 -5.71
CA ALA A 119 6.93 -2.77 -4.96
C ALA A 119 7.63 -4.10 -4.72
N ARG A 120 8.23 -4.69 -5.77
CA ARG A 120 8.98 -5.96 -5.66
C ARG A 120 10.20 -5.84 -4.76
N GLU A 121 10.93 -4.72 -4.85
CA GLU A 121 12.09 -4.46 -3.99
C GLU A 121 11.69 -4.32 -2.52
N ALA A 122 10.65 -3.53 -2.23
CA ALA A 122 10.14 -3.33 -0.89
C ALA A 122 9.59 -4.64 -0.29
N GLU A 123 8.89 -5.44 -1.10
CA GLU A 123 8.39 -6.76 -0.69
C GLU A 123 9.55 -7.71 -0.39
N GLY A 124 10.57 -7.76 -1.24
CA GLY A 124 11.77 -8.55 -1.01
C GLY A 124 12.49 -8.16 0.29
N HIS A 125 12.53 -6.87 0.61
CA HIS A 125 13.11 -6.39 1.87
C HIS A 125 12.24 -6.80 3.07
N ALA A 126 10.93 -6.60 3.01
CA ALA A 126 10.01 -6.98 4.07
C ALA A 126 10.08 -8.48 4.40
N ARG A 127 10.17 -9.34 3.37
CA ARG A 127 10.34 -10.80 3.54
C ARG A 127 11.67 -11.16 4.20
N ARG A 128 12.75 -10.42 3.91
CA ARG A 128 14.06 -10.65 4.54
C ARG A 128 14.01 -10.32 6.04
N LEU A 129 13.44 -9.17 6.39
CA LEU A 129 13.25 -8.76 7.79
C LEU A 129 12.39 -9.76 8.56
N GLU A 130 11.36 -10.33 7.93
CA GLU A 130 10.54 -11.39 8.52
C GLU A 130 11.39 -12.59 8.97
N GLY A 131 12.26 -13.08 8.08
CA GLY A 131 13.17 -14.18 8.39
C GLY A 131 14.18 -13.82 9.48
N GLU A 132 14.66 -12.57 9.51
CA GLU A 132 15.56 -12.09 10.57
C GLU A 132 14.85 -12.04 11.93
N VAL A 133 13.61 -11.52 11.99
CA VAL A 133 12.77 -11.50 13.19
C VAL A 133 12.56 -12.92 13.73
N GLU A 134 12.22 -13.88 12.86
CA GLU A 134 12.01 -15.26 13.25
C GLU A 134 13.30 -15.92 13.80
N ALA A 135 14.45 -15.64 13.17
CA ALA A 135 15.75 -16.14 13.62
C ALA A 135 16.13 -15.58 15.00
N LEU A 136 15.95 -14.27 15.20
CA LEU A 136 16.22 -13.61 16.49
C LEU A 136 15.28 -14.13 17.59
N ALA A 137 13.99 -14.31 17.28
CA ALA A 137 13.01 -14.87 18.21
C ALA A 137 13.39 -16.31 18.62
N THR A 138 13.89 -17.10 17.68
CA THR A 138 14.40 -18.46 17.96
C THR A 138 15.61 -18.44 18.89
N LEU A 139 16.58 -17.55 18.62
CA LEU A 139 17.75 -17.38 19.48
C LEU A 139 17.36 -16.94 20.90
N LYS A 140 16.45 -15.97 21.02
CA LYS A 140 15.91 -15.50 22.30
C LYS A 140 15.31 -16.65 23.11
N ARG A 141 14.46 -17.50 22.50
CA ARG A 141 13.85 -18.66 23.17
C ARG A 141 14.89 -19.61 23.74
N ARG A 142 16.01 -19.81 23.03
CA ARG A 142 17.12 -20.67 23.50
C ARG A 142 17.87 -20.05 24.68
N ILE A 143 18.17 -18.75 24.62
CA ILE A 143 18.91 -18.04 25.68
C ILE A 143 18.09 -17.96 26.97
N ARG A 144 16.77 -17.72 26.88
CA ARG A 144 15.87 -17.73 28.06
C ARG A 144 15.80 -19.06 28.79
N ARG A 145 15.97 -20.19 28.09
CA ARG A 145 15.96 -21.52 28.73
C ARG A 145 17.22 -21.82 29.54
N GLN A 146 18.28 -21.02 29.42
CA GLN A 146 19.57 -21.30 30.05
C GLN A 146 19.89 -20.45 31.29
N GLY A 147 19.01 -19.56 31.76
CA GLY A 147 19.29 -18.74 32.94
C GLY A 147 18.05 -18.37 33.76
N GLU A 148 18.18 -18.38 35.09
CA GLU A 148 17.23 -17.76 36.03
C GLU A 148 17.63 -16.29 36.27
N GLY A 149 16.67 -15.36 36.18
CA GLY A 149 16.88 -13.91 36.40
C GLY A 149 16.75 -13.05 35.14
N SER A 150 16.95 -11.72 35.29
CA SER A 150 16.98 -10.76 34.19
C SER A 150 18.16 -11.08 33.24
N ASN A 151 17.89 -11.15 31.93
CA ASN A 151 18.87 -11.55 30.93
C ASN A 151 19.03 -10.43 29.89
N MET A 152 20.08 -9.62 30.06
CA MET A 152 20.40 -8.47 29.21
C MET A 152 20.49 -8.82 27.71
N PHE A 153 20.87 -10.06 27.35
CA PHE A 153 20.96 -10.49 25.96
C PHE A 153 19.57 -10.81 25.38
N ALA A 154 18.68 -11.37 26.19
CA ALA A 154 17.29 -11.57 25.77
C ALA A 154 16.57 -10.24 25.56
N ASP A 155 16.83 -9.26 26.43
CA ASP A 155 16.23 -7.92 26.32
C ASP A 155 16.76 -7.17 25.09
N ARG A 156 18.06 -7.24 24.80
CA ARG A 156 18.65 -6.67 23.56
C ARG A 156 18.14 -7.36 22.28
N LEU A 157 17.79 -8.64 22.36
CA LEU A 157 17.13 -9.34 21.24
C LEU A 157 15.70 -8.86 21.08
N ASP A 158 14.99 -8.56 22.17
CA ASP A 158 13.65 -7.96 22.11
C ASP A 158 13.66 -6.60 21.43
N GLU A 159 14.57 -5.71 21.81
CA GLU A 159 14.72 -4.40 21.16
C GLU A 159 14.99 -4.53 19.65
N GLN A 160 15.83 -5.49 19.25
CA GLN A 160 16.11 -5.74 17.82
C GLN A 160 14.93 -6.34 17.07
N ILE A 161 14.22 -7.28 17.69
CA ILE A 161 13.00 -7.89 17.12
C ILE A 161 11.95 -6.79 16.90
N GLU A 162 11.74 -5.94 17.90
CA GLU A 162 10.78 -4.85 17.84
C GLU A 162 11.17 -3.85 16.75
N ALA A 163 12.43 -3.38 16.71
CA ALA A 163 12.89 -2.46 15.68
C ALA A 163 12.68 -3.01 14.26
N LYS A 164 13.02 -4.29 14.04
CA LYS A 164 12.84 -4.95 12.73
C LYS A 164 11.39 -5.18 12.39
N ALA A 165 10.54 -5.50 13.37
CA ALA A 165 9.11 -5.65 13.17
C ALA A 165 8.48 -4.30 12.76
N GLN A 166 8.89 -3.19 13.39
CA GLN A 166 8.45 -1.85 13.00
C GLN A 166 8.90 -1.48 11.59
N GLU A 167 10.15 -1.76 11.23
CA GLU A 167 10.65 -1.54 9.86
C GLU A 167 9.88 -2.39 8.83
N GLN A 168 9.57 -3.64 9.17
CA GLN A 168 8.78 -4.54 8.34
C GLN A 168 7.37 -3.97 8.10
N LEU A 169 6.71 -3.43 9.13
CA LEU A 169 5.39 -2.80 9.00
C LEU A 169 5.44 -1.59 8.05
N GLN A 170 6.46 -0.74 8.18
CA GLN A 170 6.64 0.40 7.28
C GLN A 170 6.84 -0.03 5.82
N LEU A 171 7.63 -1.08 5.58
CA LEU A 171 7.83 -1.62 4.22
C LEU A 171 6.57 -2.24 3.66
N ARG A 172 5.80 -2.99 4.47
CA ARG A 172 4.51 -3.58 4.06
C ARG A 172 3.52 -2.49 3.66
N ARG A 173 3.42 -1.41 4.46
CA ARG A 173 2.61 -0.23 4.11
C ARG A 173 3.06 0.38 2.79
N ARG A 174 4.36 0.49 2.55
CA ARG A 174 4.90 1.04 1.30
C ARG A 174 4.61 0.15 0.09
N VAL A 175 4.71 -1.18 0.24
CA VAL A 175 4.28 -2.14 -0.79
C VAL A 175 2.80 -1.93 -1.12
N HIS A 176 1.96 -1.80 -0.09
CA HIS A 176 0.53 -1.58 -0.27
C HIS A 176 0.23 -0.30 -1.05
N ILE A 177 0.86 0.82 -0.70
CA ILE A 177 0.75 2.09 -1.45
C ILE A 177 1.16 1.91 -2.92
N PHE A 178 2.27 1.22 -3.19
CA PHE A 178 2.69 0.95 -4.56
C PHE A 178 1.69 0.08 -5.33
N GLU A 179 1.05 -0.90 -4.68
CA GLU A 179 0.01 -1.71 -5.34
C GLU A 179 -1.20 -0.87 -5.73
N ILE A 180 -1.62 0.07 -4.88
CA ILE A 180 -2.68 1.01 -5.21
C ILE A 180 -2.24 1.92 -6.36
N ALA A 181 -1.04 2.50 -6.30
CA ALA A 181 -0.52 3.36 -7.35
C ALA A 181 -0.49 2.68 -8.72
N VAL A 182 -0.15 1.38 -8.80
CA VAL A 182 -0.22 0.60 -10.06
C VAL A 182 -1.65 0.48 -10.57
N ILE A 183 -2.63 0.34 -9.68
CA ILE A 183 -4.04 0.25 -10.05
C ILE A 183 -4.53 1.60 -10.55
N GLU A 184 -4.19 2.68 -9.85
CA GLU A 184 -4.56 4.04 -10.25
C GLU A 184 -3.96 4.42 -11.61
N LEU A 185 -2.69 4.12 -11.85
CA LEU A 185 -2.07 4.33 -13.17
C LEU A 185 -2.80 3.59 -14.28
N GLY A 186 -3.35 2.41 -14.00
CA GLY A 186 -4.13 1.64 -14.96
C GLY A 186 -5.48 2.27 -15.33
N ASN A 187 -5.88 3.36 -14.68
CA ASN A 187 -7.07 4.13 -15.04
C ASN A 187 -6.77 5.26 -16.04
N TYR A 188 -5.51 5.59 -16.31
CA TYR A 188 -5.17 6.72 -17.19
C TYR A 188 -4.54 6.21 -18.48
N ASP A 189 -4.98 6.76 -19.62
CA ASP A 189 -4.40 6.43 -20.93
C ASP A 189 -3.23 7.36 -21.27
N THR A 190 -3.18 8.55 -20.66
CA THR A 190 -2.12 9.56 -20.90
C THR A 190 -1.67 10.25 -19.61
N GLU A 191 -0.45 10.78 -19.62
CA GLU A 191 0.09 11.59 -18.52
C GLU A 191 -0.69 12.89 -18.29
N VAL A 192 -1.31 13.45 -19.33
CA VAL A 192 -2.11 14.68 -19.21
C VAL A 192 -3.36 14.44 -18.37
N GLU A 193 -4.03 13.31 -18.56
CA GLU A 193 -5.17 12.90 -17.73
C GLU A 193 -4.74 12.69 -16.29
N LEU A 194 -3.65 11.96 -16.07
CA LEU A 194 -3.09 11.71 -14.74
C LEU A 194 -2.75 13.01 -13.99
N ILE A 195 -2.03 13.92 -14.64
CA ILE A 195 -1.62 15.20 -14.03
C ILE A 195 -2.86 16.03 -13.67
N SER A 196 -3.83 16.11 -14.58
CA SER A 196 -5.08 16.85 -14.33
C SER A 196 -5.81 16.31 -13.10
N ALA A 197 -5.88 14.98 -12.95
CA ALA A 197 -6.49 14.34 -11.79
C ALA A 197 -5.74 14.71 -10.49
N LEU A 198 -4.42 14.56 -10.48
CA LEU A 198 -3.59 14.86 -9.30
C LEU A 198 -3.67 16.34 -8.87
N GLU A 199 -3.82 17.28 -9.80
CA GLU A 199 -3.98 18.71 -9.48
C GLU A 199 -5.35 19.02 -8.84
N THR A 200 -6.42 18.36 -9.29
CA THR A 200 -7.76 18.54 -8.69
C THR A 200 -7.81 18.03 -7.24
N GLU A 201 -7.06 16.98 -6.93
CA GLU A 201 -6.96 16.41 -5.58
C GLU A 201 -6.18 17.29 -4.59
N GLN A 202 -5.21 18.10 -5.04
CA GLN A 202 -4.47 19.01 -4.15
C GLN A 202 -5.26 20.26 -3.76
N THR A 203 -6.35 20.56 -4.46
CA THR A 203 -7.12 21.80 -4.28
C THR A 203 -8.37 21.61 -3.40
N THR A 204 -8.65 20.37 -2.96
CA THR A 204 -9.87 19.97 -2.23
C THR A 204 -9.54 19.44 -0.84
#